data_AF-A0A562D0Q8-F1
#
_entry.id   AF-A0A562D0Q8-F1
#
_cell.length_a   1.000
_cell.length_b   1.000
_cell.length_c   1.000
_cell.angle_alpha   90.00
_cell.angle_beta   90.00
_cell.angle_gamma   90.00
#
_symmetry.space_group_name_H-M   'P 1'
#
loop_
_entity.id
_entity.type
_entity.pdbx_description
1 polymer ?
#
loop_
_entity_poly.entity_id
_entity_poly.type
_entity_poly.pdbx_seq_one_letter_code
_entity_poly.pdbx_strand_id
1 'polypeptide(L)' 'MHQRLDERHHAPQGSLVPRWTWRGVGAATALGLLLTGEAVGALSAVVAFAAAEVVFDAADVER' A
#
# COMPACT_ATOMS: atom_id res chain seq x y z
N MET A 1 -2.48 -0.10 -45.39
CA MET A 1 -1.12 -0.06 -44.82
C MET A 1 -0.98 1.28 -44.09
N HIS A 2 -1.36 1.38 -42.80
CA HIS A 2 -1.10 2.48 -41.83
C HIS A 2 -2.13 2.50 -40.70
N GLN A 3 -2.24 1.42 -39.93
CA GLN A 3 -2.92 1.45 -38.62
C GLN A 3 -2.09 0.72 -37.56
N ARG A 4 -0.76 0.85 -37.67
CA ARG A 4 0.12 0.75 -36.49
C ARG A 4 0.15 2.15 -35.87
N LEU A 5 0.22 2.24 -34.54
CA LEU A 5 0.38 3.44 -33.70
C LEU A 5 -0.87 3.92 -32.93
N ASP A 6 -1.87 3.06 -32.69
CA ASP A 6 -2.78 3.23 -31.54
C ASP A 6 -2.27 2.47 -30.30
N GLU A 7 -0.96 2.37 -30.14
CA GLU A 7 -0.33 2.07 -28.85
C GLU A 7 -0.28 3.37 -28.03
N ARG A 8 -1.44 3.99 -27.80
CA ARG A 8 -1.57 4.92 -26.69
C ARG A 8 -1.41 4.09 -25.43
N HIS A 9 -0.17 3.97 -25.00
CA HIS A 9 0.22 3.54 -23.67
C HIS A 9 -0.58 4.41 -22.71
N HIS A 10 -1.74 3.90 -22.30
CA HIS A 10 -2.46 4.37 -21.13
C HIS A 10 -1.55 3.99 -19.98
N ALA A 11 -0.53 4.81 -19.73
CA ALA A 11 0.18 4.77 -18.47
C ALA A 11 -0.91 4.93 -17.41
N PRO A 12 -1.15 3.93 -16.55
CA PRO A 12 -2.15 4.07 -15.51
C PRO A 12 -1.61 5.16 -14.58
N GLN A 13 -2.21 6.35 -14.65
CA GLN A 13 -2.07 7.40 -13.66
C GLN A 13 -2.83 6.96 -12.40
N GLY A 14 -2.37 5.88 -11.77
CA GLY A 14 -2.97 5.28 -10.59
C GLY A 14 -1.99 5.31 -9.42
N SER A 15 -2.22 6.23 -8.49
CA SER A 15 -1.58 6.36 -7.17
C SER A 15 -0.04 6.54 -7.16
N LEU A 16 0.39 7.76 -6.79
CA LEU A 16 1.79 8.16 -6.66
C LEU A 16 2.57 7.43 -5.54
N VAL A 17 1.94 6.53 -4.78
CA VAL A 17 2.60 5.73 -3.75
C VAL A 17 2.34 4.26 -4.02
N PRO A 18 3.36 3.48 -4.44
CA PRO A 18 3.21 2.04 -4.60
C PRO A 18 2.71 1.40 -3.31
N ARG A 19 1.64 0.58 -3.36
CA ARG A 19 1.10 -0.14 -2.18
C ARG A 19 2.19 -0.92 -1.42
N TRP A 20 3.23 -1.34 -2.12
CA TRP A 20 4.41 -1.98 -1.55
C TRP A 20 5.20 -1.10 -0.55
N THR A 21 5.27 0.21 -0.77
CA THR A 21 5.94 1.14 0.14
C THR A 21 5.20 1.20 1.48
N TRP A 22 3.87 1.31 1.44
CA TRP A 22 3.04 1.33 2.64
C TRP A 22 3.18 0.04 3.46
N ARG A 23 3.10 -1.11 2.80
CA ARG A 23 3.29 -2.43 3.43
C ARG A 23 4.68 -2.59 4.03
N GLY A 24 5.71 -2.07 3.36
CA GLY A 24 7.07 -2.07 3.86
C GLY A 24 7.24 -1.28 5.16
N VAL A 25 6.62 -0.10 5.26
CA VAL A 25 6.67 0.73 6.48
C VAL A 25 5.96 0.03 7.64
N GLY A 26 4.79 -0.55 7.40
CA GLY A 26 4.05 -1.33 8.41
C GLY A 26 4.84 -2.52 8.93
N ALA A 27 5.43 -3.31 8.02
CA ALA A 27 6.26 -4.46 8.38
C ALA A 27 7.52 -4.04 9.16
N ALA A 28 8.23 -2.99 8.72
CA ALA A 28 9.41 -2.50 9.40
C ALA A 28 9.10 -1.99 10.82
N THR A 29 7.96 -1.32 10.99
CA THR A 29 7.51 -0.80 12.29
C THR A 29 7.17 -1.94 13.25
N ALA A 30 6.38 -2.91 12.79
CA ALA A 30 6.03 -4.07 13.60
C ALA A 30 7.26 -4.91 13.98
N LEU A 31 8.19 -5.11 13.04
CA LEU A 31 9.44 -5.83 13.29
C LEU A 31 10.31 -5.08 14.32
N GLY A 32 10.43 -3.76 14.20
CA GLY A 32 11.16 -2.93 15.16
C GLY A 32 10.62 -3.06 16.58
N LEU A 33 9.29 -3.00 16.74
CA LEU A 33 8.63 -3.18 18.03
C LEU A 33 8.80 -4.60 18.59
N LEU A 34 8.78 -5.62 17.72
CA LEU A 34 9.03 -6.99 18.14
C LEU A 34 10.47 -7.19 18.62
N LEU A 35 11.43 -6.57 17.94
CA LEU A 35 12.85 -6.62 18.31
C LEU A 35 13.13 -5.91 19.64
N THR A 36 12.31 -4.93 20.03
CA THR A 36 12.39 -4.28 21.35
C THR A 36 11.61 -5.01 22.44
N GLY A 37 10.93 -6.12 22.11
CA GLY A 37 10.09 -6.89 23.05
C GLY A 37 8.69 -6.30 23.28
N GLU A 38 8.30 -5.28 22.52
CA GLU A 38 7.01 -4.58 22.63
C GLU A 38 5.92 -5.31 21.84
N ALA A 39 5.51 -6.49 22.32
CA ALA A 39 4.53 -7.34 21.63
C ALA A 39 3.16 -6.66 21.44
N VAL A 40 2.69 -5.91 22.44
CA VAL A 40 1.43 -5.16 22.35
C VAL A 40 1.53 -4.05 21.31
N GLY A 41 2.63 -3.29 21.33
CA GLY A 41 2.89 -2.25 20.33
C GLY A 41 2.94 -2.81 18.90
N ALA A 42 3.63 -3.94 18.71
CA ALA A 42 3.72 -4.61 17.41
C ALA A 42 2.34 -5.04 16.89
N LEU A 43 1.50 -5.63 17.75
CA LEU A 43 0.13 -5.98 17.40
C LEU A 43 -0.72 -4.76 17.06
N SER A 44 -0.63 -3.69 17.86
CA SER A 44 -1.34 -2.44 17.58
C SER A 44 -0.92 -1.82 16.24
N ALA A 45 0.37 -1.86 15.90
CA ALA A 45 0.87 -1.41 14.62
C ALA A 45 0.27 -2.24 13.47
N VAL A 46 0.29 -3.57 13.57
CA VAL A 46 -0.32 -4.44 12.54
C VAL A 46 -1.79 -4.10 12.32
N VAL A 47 -2.57 -3.94 13.40
CA VAL A 47 -3.99 -3.58 13.32
C VAL A 47 -4.18 -2.20 12.67
N ALA A 48 -3.39 -1.20 13.05
CA ALA A 48 -3.49 0.14 12.48
C ALA A 48 -3.18 0.17 10.98
N PHE A 49 -2.12 -0.53 10.54
CA PHE A 49 -1.76 -0.62 9.12
C PHE A 49 -2.80 -1.42 8.32
N ALA A 50 -3.38 -2.47 8.89
CA ALA A 50 -4.47 -3.22 8.27
C ALA A 50 -5.74 -2.37 8.12
N ALA A 51 -6.11 -1.60 9.15
CA ALA A 51 -7.25 -0.69 9.08
C ALA A 51 -7.06 0.39 8.01
N ALA A 52 -5.85 0.92 7.87
CA ALA A 52 -5.54 1.88 6.82
C ALA A 52 -5.70 1.29 5.41
N GLU A 53 -5.30 0.01 5.19
CA GLU A 53 -5.53 -0.67 3.90
C GLU A 53 -7.02 -0.78 3.56
N VAL A 54 -7.89 -1.02 4.56
CA VAL A 54 -9.35 -1.03 4.35
C VAL A 54 -9.86 0.34 3.90
N VAL A 55 -9.37 1.43 4.50
CA VAL A 55 -9.73 2.80 4.11
C VAL A 55 -9.23 3.12 2.70
N PHE A 56 -8.00 2.73 2.37
CA PHE A 56 -7.47 2.91 1.01
C PHE A 56 -8.26 2.11 -0.03
N ASP A 57 -8.61 0.85 0.26
CA ASP A 57 -9.44 0.06 -0.64
C ASP A 57 -10.83 0.66 -0.80
N ALA A 58 -11.46 1.16 0.28
CA ALA A 58 -12.74 1.84 0.20
C ALA A 58 -12.67 3.12 -0.67
N ALA A 59 -11.62 3.91 -0.50
CA ALA A 59 -11.40 5.13 -1.28
C ALA A 59 -11.09 4.86 -2.76
N ASP A 60 -10.48 3.71 -3.08
CA ASP A 60 -10.21 3.30 -4.46
C ASP A 60 -11.49 2.76 -5.15
N VAL A 61 -12.39 2.12 -4.40
CA VAL A 61 -13.70 1.65 -4.89
C VAL A 61 -14.66 2.80 -5.21
N GLU A 62 -14.58 3.92 -4.48
CA GLU A 62 -15.43 5.10 -4.72
C GLU A 62 -15.01 5.97 -5.92
N ARG A 63 -13.87 5.67 -6.56
CA ARG A 63 -13.26 6.48 -7.62
C ARG A 63 -13.56 5.97 -9.03
#